data_AF-A0A524BEZ8-F1
#
_entry.id   AF-A0A524BEZ8-F1
#
_cell.length_a   1.000
_cell.length_b   1.000
_cell.length_c   1.000
_cell.angle_alpha   90.00
_cell.angle_beta   90.00
_cell.angle_gamma   90.00
#
_symmetry.space_group_name_H-M   'P 1'
#
loop_
_entity.id
_entity.type
_entity.pdbx_description
1 polymer ?
#
loop_
_entity_poly.entity_id
_entity_poly.type
_entity_poly.pdbx_seq_one_letter_code
_entity_poly.pdbx_strand_id
1 'polypeptide(L)'
;MACSFRPVDPGYDDEAAATDKAVTLLPSELRVVVVTYYLKSGTAKQKARECGMHRDTLYERLHHAHQRIDQLLAEAKKPRSWPVSSSFANRG
;
A
#
# COMPACT_ATOMS: atom_id res chain seq x y z
N MET A 1 36.60 0.33 -1.93
CA MET A 1 35.22 0.37 -2.49
C MET A 1 34.26 0.14 -1.32
N ALA A 2 33.97 1.16 -0.54
CA ALA A 2 33.06 1.04 0.60
C ALA A 2 31.65 1.38 0.11
N CYS A 3 30.78 0.37 0.02
CA CYS A 3 29.36 0.60 -0.26
C CYS A 3 28.76 1.40 0.90
N SER A 4 28.22 2.57 0.58
CA SER A 4 27.56 3.48 1.51
C SER A 4 26.40 2.76 2.21
N PHE A 5 26.61 2.35 3.46
CA PHE A 5 25.55 2.02 4.40
C PHE A 5 24.77 3.31 4.62
N ARG A 6 23.63 3.49 3.92
CA ARG A 6 22.75 4.62 4.16
C ARG A 6 22.17 4.44 5.57
N PRO A 7 22.47 5.30 6.54
CA PRO A 7 21.78 5.25 7.82
C PRO A 7 20.30 5.52 7.54
N VAL A 8 19.44 4.61 7.99
CA VAL A 8 17.99 4.80 7.96
C VAL A 8 17.68 5.94 8.92
N ASP A 9 17.11 7.02 8.39
CA ASP A 9 16.73 8.22 9.13
C ASP A 9 15.86 7.87 10.36
N PRO A 10 16.10 8.48 11.54
CA PRO A 10 15.32 8.25 12.76
C PRO A 10 13.91 8.90 12.72
N GLY A 11 13.50 9.42 11.56
CA GLY A 11 12.14 9.89 11.31
C GLY A 11 11.22 8.71 11.07
N TYR A 12 10.52 8.26 12.12
CA TYR A 12 9.37 7.39 11.98
C TYR A 12 8.33 8.11 11.13
N ASP A 13 8.36 7.85 9.83
CA ASP A 13 7.50 8.53 8.87
C ASP A 13 6.09 7.94 9.01
N ASP A 14 5.16 8.74 9.53
CA ASP A 14 3.77 8.31 9.74
C ASP A 14 3.12 7.80 8.44
N GLU A 15 3.57 8.31 7.28
CA GLU A 15 3.10 7.83 5.98
C GLU A 15 3.68 6.44 5.64
N ALA A 16 4.93 6.18 6.01
CA ALA A 16 5.53 4.85 5.88
C ALA A 16 4.84 3.84 6.81
N ALA A 17 4.53 4.23 8.05
CA ALA A 17 3.82 3.38 9.00
C ALA A 17 2.36 3.11 8.56
N ALA A 18 1.68 4.10 7.97
CA ALA A 18 0.35 3.92 7.38
C ALA A 18 0.39 2.98 6.17
N THR A 19 1.43 3.09 5.35
CA THR A 19 1.65 2.21 4.19
C THR A 19 1.92 0.78 4.64
N ASP A 20 2.76 0.56 5.65
CA ASP A 20 3.04 -0.78 6.19
C ASP A 20 1.77 -1.45 6.74
N LYS A 21 0.93 -0.68 7.45
CA LYS A 21 -0.41 -1.13 7.89
C LYS A 21 -1.32 -1.47 6.71
N ALA A 22 -1.35 -0.64 5.65
CA ALA A 22 -2.14 -0.93 4.47
C ALA A 22 -1.66 -2.20 3.74
N VAL A 23 -0.35 -2.43 3.67
CA VAL A 23 0.26 -3.60 3.04
C VAL A 23 0.02 -4.88 3.86
N THR A 24 0.01 -4.80 5.19
CA THR A 24 -0.32 -5.94 6.06
C THR A 24 -1.78 -6.36 5.98
N LEU A 25 -2.69 -5.45 5.64
CA LEU A 25 -4.11 -5.72 5.40
C LEU A 25 -4.41 -6.31 4.01
N LEU A 26 -3.44 -6.36 3.10
CA LEU A 26 -3.61 -6.97 1.78
C LEU A 26 -3.71 -8.50 1.86
N PRO A 27 -4.41 -9.13 0.89
CA PRO A 27 -4.33 -10.56 0.66
C PRO A 27 -2.88 -11.03 0.50
N SER A 28 -2.55 -12.19 1.06
CA SER A 28 -1.20 -12.76 1.04
C SER A 28 -0.60 -12.83 -0.36
N GLU A 29 -1.41 -13.15 -1.37
CA GLU A 29 -0.98 -13.21 -2.77
C GLU A 29 -0.55 -11.84 -3.33
N LEU A 30 -1.30 -10.77 -3.03
CA LEU A 30 -0.97 -9.42 -3.50
C LEU A 30 0.22 -8.84 -2.74
N ARG A 31 0.33 -9.14 -1.44
CA ARG A 31 1.46 -8.73 -0.61
C ARG A 31 2.78 -9.28 -1.14
N VAL A 32 2.82 -10.56 -1.51
CA VAL A 32 4.03 -11.18 -2.07
C VAL A 32 4.46 -10.49 -3.36
N VAL A 33 3.50 -10.10 -4.22
CA VAL A 33 3.77 -9.37 -5.46
C VAL A 33 4.37 -7.99 -5.17
N VAL A 34 3.76 -7.20 -4.26
CA VAL A 34 4.25 -5.87 -3.89
C VAL A 34 5.64 -5.94 -3.26
N VAL A 35 5.85 -6.84 -2.31
CA VAL A 35 7.15 -7.06 -1.65
C VAL A 35 8.22 -7.46 -2.66
N THR A 36 7.93 -8.44 -3.52
CA THR A 36 8.87 -8.89 -4.56
C THR A 36 9.16 -7.76 -5.56
N TYR A 37 8.16 -6.92 -5.88
CA TYR A 37 8.34 -5.83 -6.82
C TYR A 37 9.17 -4.68 -6.25
N TYR A 38 8.95 -4.28 -5.01
CA TYR A 38 9.61 -3.10 -4.43
C TYR A 38 10.88 -3.43 -3.65
N LEU A 39 10.95 -4.58 -2.96
CA LEU A 39 12.10 -4.92 -2.11
C LEU A 39 13.18 -5.73 -2.84
N LYS A 40 12.83 -6.49 -3.88
CA LYS A 40 13.85 -7.20 -4.67
C LYS A 40 14.33 -6.35 -5.84
N SER A 41 15.63 -6.38 -6.07
CA SER A 41 16.25 -5.80 -7.26
C SER A 41 16.13 -6.75 -8.46
N GLY A 42 16.00 -6.21 -9.66
CA GLY A 42 15.94 -6.99 -10.89
C GLY A 42 14.83 -6.55 -11.83
N THR A 43 14.76 -7.19 -12.99
CA THR A 43 13.77 -6.86 -14.04
C THR A 43 12.39 -7.43 -13.70
N ALA A 44 11.33 -6.79 -14.21
CA ALA A 44 9.96 -7.27 -14.01
C ALA A 44 9.74 -8.72 -14.51
N LYS A 45 10.45 -9.14 -15.58
CA LYS A 45 10.42 -10.53 -16.06
C LYS A 45 11.00 -11.51 -15.03
N GLN A 46 12.09 -11.14 -14.38
CA GLN A 46 12.73 -11.99 -13.38
C GLN A 46 11.85 -12.12 -12.13
N LYS A 47 11.23 -11.01 -11.70
CA LYS A 47 10.27 -10.98 -10.59
C LYS A 47 9.01 -11.80 -10.88
N ALA A 48 8.48 -11.70 -12.11
CA ALA A 48 7.34 -12.50 -12.55
C ALA A 48 7.68 -14.01 -12.53
N ARG A 49 8.89 -14.37 -12.96
CA ARG A 49 9.40 -15.75 -12.89
C ARG A 49 9.54 -16.27 -11.47
N GLU A 50 10.02 -15.44 -10.53
CA GLU A 50 10.09 -15.78 -9.10
C GLU A 50 8.70 -15.99 -8.49
N CYS A 51 7.71 -15.18 -8.90
CA CYS A 51 6.32 -15.35 -8.48
C CYS A 51 5.57 -16.45 -9.25
N GLY A 52 6.21 -17.12 -10.21
CA GLY A 52 5.59 -18.18 -11.02
C GLY A 52 4.46 -17.69 -11.94
N MET A 53 4.46 -16.43 -12.35
CA MET A 53 3.38 -15.81 -13.13
C MET A 53 3.90 -15.08 -14.37
N HIS A 54 3.00 -14.78 -15.32
CA HIS A 54 3.34 -13.96 -16.48
C HIS A 54 3.55 -12.49 -16.07
N ARG A 55 4.35 -11.76 -16.86
CA ARG A 55 4.65 -10.35 -16.59
C ARG A 55 3.38 -9.49 -16.55
N ASP A 56 2.45 -9.75 -17.45
CA ASP A 56 1.22 -8.95 -17.54
C ASP A 56 0.33 -9.19 -16.31
N THR A 57 0.19 -10.44 -15.87
CA THR A 57 -0.50 -10.80 -14.62
C THR A 57 0.16 -10.18 -13.38
N LEU A 58 1.50 -10.07 -13.37
CA LEU A 58 2.22 -9.39 -12.29
C LEU A 58 1.79 -7.91 -12.20
N TYR A 59 1.70 -7.21 -13.33
CA TYR A 59 1.28 -5.81 -13.37
C TYR A 59 -0.18 -5.62 -13.04
N GLU A 60 -1.08 -6.51 -13.48
CA GLU A 60 -2.50 -6.47 -13.09
C GLU A 60 -2.66 -6.64 -11.57
N ARG A 61 -1.97 -7.63 -10.99
CA ARG A 61 -1.98 -7.84 -9.52
C ARG A 61 -1.37 -6.65 -8.78
N LEU A 62 -0.29 -6.06 -9.30
CA LEU A 62 0.31 -4.86 -8.72
C LEU A 62 -0.67 -3.68 -8.78
N HIS A 63 -1.37 -3.50 -9.90
CA HIS A 63 -2.38 -2.45 -10.06
C HIS A 63 -3.53 -2.62 -9.04
N HIS A 64 -4.05 -3.83 -8.90
CA HIS A 64 -5.07 -4.13 -7.88
C HIS A 64 -4.55 -3.90 -6.45
N ALA A 65 -3.30 -4.25 -6.17
CA ALA A 65 -2.69 -3.99 -4.88
C ALA A 65 -2.61 -2.47 -4.59
N HIS A 66 -2.20 -1.66 -5.57
CA HIS A 66 -2.17 -0.21 -5.44
C HIS A 66 -3.56 0.38 -5.20
N GLN A 67 -4.55 0.00 -6.01
CA GLN A 67 -5.94 0.44 -5.81
C GLN A 67 -6.45 0.14 -4.40
N ARG A 68 -6.08 -1.03 -3.86
CA ARG A 68 -6.50 -1.44 -2.52
C ARG A 68 -5.77 -0.66 -1.42
N ILE A 69 -4.47 -0.40 -1.59
CA ILE A 69 -3.70 0.46 -0.68
C ILE A 69 -4.27 1.88 -0.70
N ASP A 70 -4.52 2.47 -1.88
CA ASP A 70 -5.13 3.79 -2.03
C ASP A 70 -6.49 3.86 -1.33
N GLN A 71 -7.33 2.83 -1.47
CA GLN A 71 -8.61 2.75 -0.79
C GLN A 71 -8.45 2.73 0.74
N LEU A 72 -7.52 1.92 1.26
CA LEU A 72 -7.25 1.83 2.70
C LEU A 72 -6.70 3.15 3.26
N LEU A 73 -5.80 3.80 2.52
CA LEU A 73 -5.24 5.10 2.89
C LEU A 73 -6.30 6.21 2.81
N ALA A 74 -7.19 6.16 1.81
CA ALA A 74 -8.31 7.10 1.70
C ALA A 74 -9.31 6.93 2.85
N GLU A 75 -9.58 5.69 3.26
CA GLU A 75 -10.43 5.41 4.42
C GLU A 75 -9.78 5.86 5.73
N ALA A 76 -8.47 5.68 5.87
CA ALA A 76 -7.69 6.18 7.01
C ALA A 76 -7.61 7.71 7.06
N LYS A 77 -7.52 8.39 5.90
CA LYS A 77 -7.49 9.85 5.79
C LYS A 77 -8.86 10.49 5.92
N LYS A 78 -9.97 9.74 5.74
CA LYS A 78 -11.31 10.28 5.92
C LYS A 78 -11.43 10.66 7.40
N PRO A 79 -11.55 11.95 7.75
CA PRO A 79 -11.84 12.29 9.14
C PRO A 79 -13.11 11.52 9.49
N ARG A 80 -13.16 10.90 10.69
CA ARG A 80 -14.41 10.39 11.27
C ARG A 80 -15.39 11.55 11.20
N SER A 81 -16.17 11.60 10.13
CA SER A 81 -17.24 12.56 9.97
C SER A 81 -18.21 12.10 11.02
N TRP A 82 -18.17 12.82 12.13
CA TRP A 82 -19.25 12.84 13.09
C TRP A 82 -20.55 12.90 12.29
N PRO A 83 -21.59 12.13 12.63
CA PRO A 83 -22.90 12.42 12.06
C PRO A 83 -23.18 13.85 12.48
N VAL A 84 -23.02 14.81 11.55
CA VAL A 84 -23.56 16.15 11.73
C VAL A 84 -25.03 15.89 11.94
N SER A 85 -25.43 15.91 13.22
CA SER A 85 -26.82 15.96 13.62
C SER A 85 -27.37 17.19 12.93
N SER A 86 -27.91 16.99 11.73
CA SER A 86 -28.77 17.94 11.07
C SER A 86 -30.07 17.95 11.89
N SER A 87 -29.98 18.52 13.08
CA SER A 87 -31.12 18.98 13.87
C SER A 87 -31.68 20.18 13.13
N PHE A 88 -32.35 19.94 12.02
CA PHE A 88 -33.17 20.93 11.36
C PHE A 88 -34.36 20.26 10.69
N ALA A 89 -35.36 19.96 11.49
CA ALA A 89 -36.73 19.75 11.03
C ALA A 89 -37.70 20.24 12.10
N ASN A 90 -37.98 21.55 12.02
CA ASN A 90 -39.26 22.22 12.26
C ASN A 90 -40.36 21.41 13.00
N ARG A 91 -40.75 21.90 14.18
CA ARG A 91 -42.16 21.91 14.61
C ARG A 91 -42.34 22.98 15.70
N GLY A 92 -43.17 23.98 15.40
CA GLY A 92 -43.54 25.10 16.29
C GLY A 92 -44.12 26.22 15.47
#